data_AF-A0A2L2YST8-F1
#
_entry.id   AF-A0A2L2YST8-F1
#
_cell.length_a   1.000
_cell.length_b   1.000
_cell.length_c   1.000
_cell.angle_alpha   90.00
_cell.angle_beta   90.00
_cell.angle_gamma   90.00
#
_symmetry.space_group_name_H-M   'P 1'
#
loop_
_entity.id
_entity.type
_entity.pdbx_description
1 polymer ?
#
loop_
_entity_poly.entity_id
_entity_poly.type
_entity_poly.pdbx_seq_one_letter_code
_entity_poly.pdbx_strand_id
1 'polypeptide(L)' 'QQTNLHSAVIESNVEKVFCIIEAVKCYGLELFDINNKDVFKKTALDYAIKQDMPLLINYLKENNAVPAINV' A
#
# COMPACT_ATOMS: atom_id res chain seq x y z
N GLN A 1 5.42 8.41 8.25
CA GLN A 1 4.56 9.47 7.66
C GLN A 1 3.45 8.76 6.90
N GLN A 2 2.21 9.22 6.93
CA GLN A 2 1.18 8.61 6.08
C GLN A 2 1.44 8.98 4.61
N THR A 3 1.57 7.98 3.74
CA THR A 3 1.81 8.18 2.30
C THR A 3 0.48 8.21 1.53
N ASN A 4 0.53 8.67 0.27
CA ASN A 4 -0.63 8.64 -0.63
C ASN A 4 -1.20 7.23 -0.80
N LEU A 5 -0.35 6.19 -0.74
CA LEU A 5 -0.79 4.79 -0.81
C LEU A 5 -1.61 4.40 0.42
N HIS A 6 -1.19 4.79 1.62
CA HIS A 6 -1.97 4.54 2.85
C HIS A 6 -3.36 5.18 2.74
N SER A 7 -3.42 6.47 2.35
CA SER A 7 -4.70 7.16 2.21
C SER A 7 -5.59 6.52 1.17
N ALA A 8 -5.05 6.13 0.00
CA ALA A 8 -5.82 5.46 -1.04
C ALA A 8 -6.44 4.14 -0.56
N VAL A 9 -5.70 3.33 0.22
CA VAL A 9 -6.23 2.10 0.83
C VAL A 9 -7.27 2.42 1.91
N ILE A 10 -7.00 3.39 2.78
CA ILE A 10 -7.92 3.78 3.87
C ILE A 10 -9.26 4.28 3.31
N GLU A 11 -9.21 5.04 2.22
CA GLU A 11 -10.36 5.55 1.45
C GLU A 11 -11.07 4.47 0.63
N SER A 12 -10.58 3.22 0.66
CA SER A 12 -11.01 2.10 -0.19
C SER A 12 -11.01 2.42 -1.69
N ASN A 13 -10.15 3.36 -2.12
CA ASN A 13 -10.08 3.83 -3.50
C ASN A 13 -9.15 2.92 -4.33
N VAL A 14 -9.73 1.84 -4.87
CA VAL A 14 -9.02 0.81 -5.63
C VAL A 14 -8.29 1.38 -6.84
N GLU A 15 -8.96 2.24 -7.61
CA GLU A 15 -8.38 2.85 -8.82
C GLU A 15 -7.14 3.68 -8.47
N LYS A 16 -7.20 4.48 -7.41
CA LYS A 16 -6.07 5.28 -6.95
C LYS A 16 -4.89 4.41 -6.48
N VAL A 17 -5.16 3.27 -5.83
CA VAL A 17 -4.11 2.31 -5.46
C VAL A 17 -3.40 1.77 -6.71
N PHE A 18 -4.16 1.37 -7.73
CA PHE A 18 -3.60 0.89 -8.99
C PHE A 18 -2.80 1.97 -9.70
N CYS A 19 -3.35 3.19 -9.82
CA CYS A 19 -2.64 4.31 -10.43
C CYS A 19 -1.30 4.62 -9.75
N ILE A 20 -1.26 4.64 -8.40
CA ILE A 20 -0.02 4.91 -7.67
C ILE A 20 1.02 3.82 -7.96
N ILE A 21 0.65 2.55 -7.87
CA ILE A 21 1.59 1.42 -8.01
C ILE A 21 2.07 1.29 -9.47
N GLU A 22 1.18 1.39 -10.45
CA GLU A 22 1.56 1.32 -11.86
C GLU A 22 2.37 2.55 -12.28
N ALA A 23 2.07 3.75 -11.78
CA ALA A 23 2.91 4.92 -12.04
C ALA A 23 4.33 4.73 -11.50
N VAL A 24 4.49 4.20 -10.29
CA VAL A 24 5.82 3.91 -9.72
C VAL A 24 6.61 2.95 -10.61
N LYS A 25 5.97 1.89 -11.12
CA LYS A 25 6.60 0.94 -12.05
C LYS A 25 7.00 1.61 -13.38
N CYS A 26 6.08 2.34 -13.99
CA CYS A 26 6.30 3.00 -15.28
C CYS A 26 7.41 4.04 -15.23
N TYR A 27 7.49 4.81 -14.14
CA TYR A 27 8.47 5.89 -13.99
C TYR A 27 9.74 5.47 -13.24
N GLY A 28 9.82 4.22 -12.77
CA GLY A 28 10.99 3.71 -12.04
C GLY A 28 11.30 4.52 -10.79
N LEU A 29 10.29 4.90 -10.01
CA LEU A 29 10.47 5.75 -8.83
C LEU A 29 11.14 4.96 -7.69
N GLU A 30 12.47 4.90 -7.69
CA GLU A 30 13.27 4.14 -6.71
C GLU A 30 13.03 4.56 -5.25
N LEU A 31 12.58 5.81 -5.03
CA LEU A 31 12.28 6.33 -3.70
C LEU A 31 10.92 5.87 -3.15
N PHE A 32 10.10 5.21 -3.97
CA PHE A 32 8.82 4.69 -3.51
C PHE A 32 9.01 3.36 -2.80
N ASP A 33 8.80 3.37 -1.49
CA ASP A 33 8.72 2.15 -0.68
C ASP A 33 7.25 1.78 -0.43
N ILE A 34 6.79 0.68 -1.03
CA ILE A 34 5.43 0.14 -0.83
C ILE A 34 5.20 -0.32 0.62
N ASN A 35 6.28 -0.62 1.35
CA ASN A 35 6.28 -1.09 2.73
C ASN A 35 6.56 0.04 3.73
N ASN A 36 6.50 1.30 3.29
CA ASN A 36 6.67 2.45 4.16
C ASN A 36 5.67 2.36 5.32
N LYS A 37 6.15 2.61 6.54
CA LYS A 37 5.31 2.60 7.74
C LYS A 37 4.84 4.02 8.08
N ASP A 38 3.55 4.15 8.34
CA ASP A 38 2.98 5.39 8.83
C ASP A 38 3.35 5.67 10.30
N VAL A 39 2.74 6.71 10.89
CA VAL A 39 2.98 7.09 12.30
C VAL A 39 2.46 6.04 13.30
N PHE A 40 1.53 5.18 12.87
CA PHE A 40 1.00 4.06 13.64
C PHE A 40 1.78 2.76 13.42
N LYS A 41 2.92 2.83 12.74
CA LYS A 41 3.78 1.69 12.38
C LYS A 41 3.10 0.69 11.44
N LYS A 42 2.09 1.11 10.70
CA LYS A 42 1.34 0.27 9.76
C LYS A 42 1.76 0.54 8.32
N THR A 43 1.76 -0.50 7.49
CA THR A 43 1.88 -0.39 6.03
C THR A 43 0.51 -0.23 5.39
N ALA A 44 0.48 0.07 4.09
CA ALA A 44 -0.75 0.07 3.31
C ALA A 44 -1.45 -1.32 3.33
N LEU A 45 -0.68 -2.41 3.35
CA LEU A 45 -1.24 -3.77 3.42
C LEU A 45 -1.93 -4.04 4.75
N ASP A 46 -1.42 -3.52 5.88
CA ASP A 46 -2.09 -3.66 7.18
C ASP A 46 -3.50 -3.06 7.17
N TYR A 47 -3.68 -1.92 6.49
CA TYR A 47 -4.98 -1.28 6.36
C TYR A 47 -5.92 -2.09 5.45
N ALA A 48 -5.43 -2.61 4.32
CA ALA A 48 -6.24 -3.45 3.44
C ALA A 48 -6.71 -4.74 4.14
N ILE A 49 -5.85 -5.35 4.96
CA ILE A 49 -6.19 -6.51 5.80
C ILE A 49 -7.23 -6.13 6.85
N LYS A 50 -7.01 -5.02 7.58
CA LYS A 50 -7.94 -4.57 8.63
C LYS A 50 -9.34 -4.30 8.10
N GLN A 51 -9.47 -3.80 6.87
CA GLN A 51 -10.75 -3.48 6.24
C GLN A 51 -11.38 -4.65 5.49
N ASP A 52 -10.76 -5.83 5.49
CA ASP A 52 -11.19 -7.00 4.72
C ASP A 52 -11.41 -6.67 3.22
N MET A 53 -10.34 -6.19 2.57
CA MET A 53 -10.35 -5.85 1.14
C MET A 53 -9.56 -6.87 0.29
N PRO A 54 -10.08 -8.08 0.01
CA PRO A 54 -9.36 -9.15 -0.69
C PRO A 54 -8.65 -8.72 -1.98
N LEU A 55 -9.32 -7.91 -2.80
CA LEU A 55 -8.75 -7.41 -4.06
C LEU A 55 -7.46 -6.62 -3.82
N LEU A 56 -7.49 -5.65 -2.89
CA LEU A 56 -6.32 -4.85 -2.56
C LEU A 56 -5.26 -5.65 -1.82
N ILE A 57 -5.67 -6.57 -0.95
CA ILE A 57 -4.73 -7.47 -0.26
C ILE A 57 -3.92 -8.27 -1.28
N ASN A 58 -4.59 -8.89 -2.25
CA ASN A 58 -3.92 -9.70 -3.27
C ASN A 58 -3.04 -8.83 -4.16
N TYR A 59 -3.58 -7.74 -4.69
CA TYR A 59 -2.82 -6.85 -5.57
C TYR A 59 -1.59 -6.25 -4.86
N LEU A 60 -1.71 -5.80 -3.62
CA LEU A 60 -0.56 -5.29 -2.85
C LEU A 60 0.50 -6.37 -2.65
N LYS A 61 0.11 -7.62 -2.35
CA LYS A 61 1.04 -8.75 -2.19
C LYS A 61 1.76 -9.11 -3.49
N GLU A 62 1.05 -9.13 -4.62
CA GLU A 62 1.63 -9.32 -5.95
C GLU A 62 2.69 -8.24 -6.28
N ASN A 63 2.56 -7.07 -5.65
CA ASN A 63 3.50 -5.95 -5.75
C ASN A 63 4.52 -5.89 -4.61
N ASN A 64 4.79 -7.02 -3.94
CA ASN A 64 5.77 -7.16 -2.86
C ASN A 64 5.46 -6.36 -1.59
N ALA A 65 4.20 -5.98 -1.36
CA ALA A 65 3.80 -5.43 -0.08
C ALA A 65 3.75 -6.54 0.99
N VAL A 66 4.22 -6.21 2.19
CA VAL A 66 4.15 -7.06 3.38
C VAL A 66 3.46 -6.31 4.52
N PRO A 67 2.73 -7.01 5.41
CA PRO A 67 2.22 -6.39 6.62
C PRO A 67 3.40 -5.93 7.49
N ALA A 68 3.18 -4.93 8.35
CA ALA A 68 4.20 -4.56 9.31
C ALA A 68 4.44 -5.75 10.25
N ILE A 69 5.61 -6.37 10.13
CA ILE A 69 6.06 -7.36 11.11
C ILE A 69 6.37 -6.60 12.40
N ASN A 70 5.77 -7.04 13.52
CA ASN A 70 6.20 -6.68 14.87
C ASN A 70 7.54 -7.38 15.14
N VAL A 71 8.63 -6.82 14.61
CA VAL A 71 9.99 -7.09 15.11
C VAL A 71 10.36 -6.08 16.17
#